data_AF-A0A5G2RGP7-F1
#
_entry.id   AF-A0A5G2RGP7-F1
#
_cell.length_a   1.000
_cell.length_b   1.000
_cell.length_c   1.000
_cell.angle_alpha   90.00
_cell.angle_beta   90.00
_cell.angle_gamma   90.00
#
_symmetry.space_group_name_H-M   'P 1'
#
loop_
_entity.id
_entity.type
_entity.pdbx_description
1 polymer ?
#
loop_
_entity_poly.entity_id
_entity_poly.type
_entity_poly.pdbx_seq_one_letter_code
_entity_poly.pdbx_strand_id
1 'polypeptide(L)'
;MTFYFTGIRSFPKLWKSNPYLGLGPGHAYLSLLLKDCYGIRNYKWFSLKPMSPQNTKAMNLLIAKARYVRKRDEGSNKQVSADSPHLFAAGAAKKRSEMNPQSKDYFRPPVRNIVQLPTKPLNSEEWNKLKEDFKGKTNFENWILSQMVKYHSSIDVAKSVLAWVAANNNGVIGYDLLVKYLYLCVFHKETAEIIDVYEIMKARYKRLESGGYTLLIRGLIHTDRWREALLLLEDLKKVIIPSKMNYNDCIQGALLHQDVNVAWKLHQELLGHDIVPMLETLKAFFDFGKGIKDDEYSNKLQDILLYLRNNQLYPGESFAHSIKTWFESIPGEQWKGQFTTIQQSGQCLGCGKTVESIHLSSEEYEFLKERIMRDVIDGGSQARG
;
A
#
# COMPACT_ATOMS: atom_id res chain seq x y z
N MET A 1 3.64 -22.73 -7.36
CA MET A 1 4.90 -23.38 -6.95
C MET A 1 4.70 -23.89 -5.53
N THR A 2 4.93 -25.17 -5.28
CA THR A 2 4.68 -25.80 -3.99
C THR A 2 6.01 -26.27 -3.41
N PHE A 3 6.30 -25.93 -2.15
CA PHE A 3 7.56 -26.19 -1.48
C PHE A 3 7.49 -27.49 -0.69
N TYR A 4 8.51 -28.35 -0.81
CA TYR A 4 8.67 -29.51 0.09
C TYR A 4 10.15 -29.76 0.33
N PHE A 5 10.50 -29.95 1.61
CA PHE A 5 11.86 -30.24 2.05
C PHE A 5 12.02 -31.73 2.41
N THR A 6 13.22 -32.30 2.19
CA THR A 6 13.57 -33.66 2.64
C THR A 6 14.71 -33.61 3.66
N GLY A 7 14.44 -34.08 4.89
CA GLY A 7 15.38 -34.27 5.99
C GLY A 7 14.76 -35.27 6.98
N ILE A 8 15.52 -36.31 7.36
CA ILE A 8 15.06 -37.39 8.25
C ILE A 8 15.15 -36.91 9.69
N ARG A 9 14.14 -36.12 10.10
CA ARG A 9 13.51 -36.06 11.43
C ARG A 9 12.31 -35.14 11.27
N SER A 10 11.13 -35.72 11.40
CA SER A 10 9.85 -35.03 11.24
C SER A 10 9.70 -33.95 12.31
N PHE A 11 9.58 -32.68 11.92
CA PHE A 11 9.00 -31.65 12.77
C PHE A 11 7.50 -31.99 12.94
N PRO A 12 7.05 -32.51 14.10
CA PRO A 12 5.68 -33.01 14.22
C PRO A 12 4.64 -31.88 14.15
N LYS A 13 5.04 -30.62 14.39
CA LYS A 13 4.15 -29.47 14.40
C LYS A 13 3.66 -29.03 13.01
N LEU A 14 4.46 -29.25 11.97
CA LEU A 14 4.04 -28.93 10.59
C LEU A 14 3.05 -29.96 10.02
N TRP A 15 3.00 -31.16 10.61
CA TRP A 15 2.27 -32.33 10.09
C TRP A 15 1.21 -32.88 11.04
N LYS A 16 1.00 -32.26 12.20
CA LYS A 16 -0.18 -32.49 13.03
C LYS A 16 -1.22 -31.44 12.68
N SER A 17 -2.32 -31.89 12.07
CA SER A 17 -3.59 -31.20 12.05
C SER A 17 -4.04 -30.97 13.49
N ASN A 18 -3.60 -29.85 14.08
CA ASN A 18 -4.08 -29.44 15.40
C ASN A 18 -5.30 -28.53 15.18
N PRO A 19 -6.49 -28.90 15.66
CA PRO A 19 -7.66 -28.05 15.56
C PRO A 19 -7.44 -26.79 16.44
N TYR A 20 -7.49 -25.63 15.78
CA TYR A 20 -7.77 -24.29 16.30
C TYR A 20 -7.69 -24.05 17.82
N LEU A 21 -6.78 -23.14 18.22
CA LEU A 21 -6.98 -22.26 19.38
C LEU A 21 -7.27 -20.86 18.84
N GLY A 22 -8.44 -20.34 19.21
CA GLY A 22 -9.15 -19.29 18.50
C GLY A 22 -8.68 -17.87 18.75
N LEU A 23 -9.05 -17.02 17.79
CA LEU A 23 -9.35 -15.59 17.96
C LEU A 23 -10.64 -15.33 17.15
N GLY A 24 -11.56 -14.60 17.78
CA GLY A 24 -12.99 -14.52 17.45
C GLY A 24 -13.37 -13.77 16.16
N PRO A 25 -14.68 -13.68 15.86
CA PRO A 25 -15.20 -13.61 14.49
C PRO A 25 -15.36 -12.19 13.96
N GLY A 26 -15.04 -12.02 12.68
CA GLY A 26 -15.28 -10.77 11.93
C GLY A 26 -14.89 -10.92 10.46
N HIS A 27 -15.35 -11.98 9.78
CA HIS A 27 -15.05 -12.21 8.37
C HIS A 27 -16.11 -11.59 7.47
N ALA A 28 -15.69 -10.67 6.62
CA ALA A 28 -16.30 -10.41 5.32
C ALA A 28 -15.18 -10.36 4.27
N TYR A 29 -15.05 -11.45 3.50
CA TYR A 29 -14.05 -11.58 2.45
C TYR A 29 -14.47 -10.75 1.22
N LEU A 30 -13.70 -9.71 0.91
CA LEU A 30 -13.71 -9.08 -0.41
C LEU A 30 -12.36 -9.35 -1.07
N SER A 31 -12.36 -10.32 -1.96
CA SER A 31 -11.28 -10.59 -2.91
C SER A 31 -11.11 -9.38 -3.84
N LEU A 32 -10.06 -8.59 -3.61
CA LEU A 32 -9.62 -7.55 -4.53
C LEU A 32 -8.24 -7.90 -5.07
N LEU A 33 -8.23 -8.44 -6.29
CA LEU A 33 -7.08 -8.47 -7.17
C LEU A 33 -6.65 -7.01 -7.44
N LEU A 34 -5.58 -6.55 -6.80
CA LEU A 34 -4.96 -5.28 -7.13
C LEU A 34 -3.58 -5.52 -7.75
N LYS A 35 -3.59 -5.28 -9.05
CA LYS A 35 -2.47 -5.20 -9.99
C LYS A 35 -1.52 -4.09 -9.54
N ASP A 36 -0.23 -4.42 -9.50
CA ASP A 36 0.86 -3.45 -9.31
C ASP A 36 0.71 -2.27 -10.25
N CYS A 37 0.63 -1.07 -9.68
CA CYS A 37 0.70 0.18 -10.42
C CYS A 37 1.49 1.20 -9.58
N TYR A 38 2.79 1.30 -9.87
CA TYR A 38 3.56 2.49 -9.57
C TYR A 38 2.96 3.67 -10.35
N GLY A 39 2.59 4.73 -9.63
CA GLY A 39 2.10 5.96 -10.23
C GLY A 39 1.51 6.90 -9.20
N ILE A 40 2.22 8.00 -8.95
CA ILE A 40 1.75 9.14 -8.17
C ILE A 40 0.36 9.56 -8.68
N ARG A 41 -0.68 9.38 -7.86
CA ARG A 41 -2.01 9.92 -8.14
C ARG A 41 -2.30 11.08 -7.21
N ASN A 42 -2.61 12.21 -7.85
CA ASN A 42 -3.07 13.46 -7.23
C ASN A 42 -4.29 13.22 -6.35
N TYR A 43 -4.20 13.57 -5.07
CA TYR A 43 -5.36 13.68 -4.20
C TYR A 43 -6.11 14.99 -4.51
N LYS A 44 -7.32 14.88 -5.04
CA LYS A 44 -8.32 15.95 -5.00
C LYS A 44 -9.01 15.91 -3.63
N TRP A 45 -8.94 17.01 -2.89
CA TRP A 45 -9.64 17.18 -1.63
C TRP A 45 -11.15 17.10 -1.79
N PHE A 46 -11.80 16.30 -0.95
CA PHE A 46 -13.17 16.53 -0.54
C PHE A 46 -13.15 16.92 0.94
N SER A 47 -13.52 18.17 1.20
CA SER A 47 -13.76 18.69 2.55
C SER A 47 -15.16 18.27 2.98
N LEU A 48 -15.26 17.45 4.02
CA LEU A 48 -16.50 17.24 4.75
C LEU A 48 -16.39 18.01 6.06
N LYS A 49 -17.12 19.12 6.17
CA LYS A 49 -17.34 19.82 7.44
C LYS A 49 -18.07 18.89 8.42
N PRO A 50 -17.71 18.87 9.72
CA PRO A 50 -18.49 18.16 10.72
C PRO A 50 -19.78 18.95 11.02
N MET A 51 -20.94 18.31 10.93
CA MET A 51 -22.20 18.84 11.45
C MET A 51 -22.35 18.43 12.92
N SER A 52 -22.51 19.45 13.77
CA SER A 52 -22.97 19.35 15.17
C SER A 52 -24.43 18.85 15.22
N PRO A 53 -24.83 18.10 16.26
CA PRO A 53 -26.21 17.67 16.42
C PRO A 53 -27.06 18.76 17.09
N GLN A 54 -28.29 18.96 16.59
CA GLN A 54 -29.55 19.31 17.28
C GLN A 54 -30.47 20.14 16.36
N ASN A 55 -31.56 19.54 15.86
CA ASN A 55 -32.93 19.98 16.17
C ASN A 55 -33.99 19.19 15.38
N THR A 56 -34.86 18.54 16.15
CA THR A 56 -36.14 17.95 15.79
C THR A 56 -37.12 18.98 15.24
N LYS A 57 -37.59 18.78 13.99
CA LYS A 57 -38.94 19.11 13.46
C LYS A 57 -38.90 19.14 11.92
N ALA A 58 -39.32 18.05 11.26
CA ALA A 58 -39.91 18.06 9.92
C ALA A 58 -40.33 16.65 9.45
N MET A 59 -41.08 15.90 10.28
CA MET A 59 -42.00 14.88 9.74
C MET A 59 -43.35 15.58 9.59
N ASN A 60 -43.71 15.97 8.36
CA ASN A 60 -45.08 16.20 7.86
C ASN A 60 -45.03 16.86 6.49
N LEU A 61 -44.68 16.12 5.43
CA LEU A 61 -45.02 16.51 4.05
C LEU A 61 -44.91 15.36 3.03
N LEU A 62 -45.38 14.16 3.38
CA LEU A 62 -45.46 13.02 2.43
C LEU A 62 -46.83 12.32 2.43
N ILE A 63 -47.90 13.08 2.68
CA ILE A 63 -49.29 12.61 2.50
C ILE A 63 -50.08 13.73 1.84
N ALA A 64 -49.83 13.98 0.54
CA ALA A 64 -50.78 14.68 -0.33
C ALA A 64 -50.28 14.61 -1.78
N LYS A 65 -50.88 13.70 -2.56
CA LYS A 65 -51.16 13.75 -4.01
C LYS A 65 -51.04 12.37 -4.65
N ALA A 66 -51.91 11.46 -4.22
CA ALA A 66 -52.46 10.44 -5.09
C ALA A 66 -53.97 10.71 -5.21
N ARG A 67 -54.50 10.54 -6.43
CA ARG A 67 -55.89 10.72 -6.90
C ARG A 67 -56.26 12.15 -7.32
N TYR A 68 -56.28 12.41 -8.63
CA TYR A 68 -57.54 12.40 -9.39
C TYR A 68 -57.27 12.48 -10.90
N VAL A 69 -58.05 11.71 -11.66
CA VAL A 69 -58.04 11.55 -13.12
C VAL A 69 -59.39 12.04 -13.67
N ARG A 70 -59.39 12.51 -14.93
CA ARG A 70 -60.50 12.76 -15.90
C ARG A 70 -61.26 14.10 -15.87
N LYS A 71 -61.17 14.89 -16.96
CA LYS A 71 -62.13 14.88 -18.11
C LYS A 71 -61.69 15.84 -19.26
N ARG A 72 -62.13 15.46 -20.48
CA ARG A 72 -62.20 16.17 -21.80
C ARG A 72 -62.93 17.54 -21.72
N ASP A 73 -62.85 18.52 -22.64
CA ASP A 73 -62.83 18.54 -24.12
C ASP A 73 -62.23 19.84 -24.72
N GLU A 74 -61.82 19.74 -26.01
CA GLU A 74 -61.81 20.69 -27.15
C GLU A 74 -61.31 22.16 -27.09
N GLY A 75 -60.44 22.52 -28.06
CA GLY A 75 -60.39 23.89 -28.61
C GLY A 75 -59.05 24.46 -29.10
N SER A 76 -58.76 24.29 -30.40
CA SER A 76 -57.96 25.18 -31.27
C SER A 76 -56.41 25.16 -31.27
N ASN A 77 -55.91 24.70 -32.42
CA ASN A 77 -54.67 25.02 -33.15
C ASN A 77 -53.67 26.00 -32.51
N LYS A 78 -52.46 25.48 -32.23
CA LYS A 78 -51.21 26.09 -32.75
C LYS A 78 -50.08 25.06 -32.75
N GLN A 79 -49.43 25.02 -33.91
CA GLN A 79 -48.47 24.06 -34.39
C GLN A 79 -47.07 24.47 -33.91
N VAL A 80 -46.43 23.66 -33.05
CA VAL A 80 -44.97 23.74 -32.82
C VAL A 80 -44.42 22.33 -32.63
N SER A 81 -43.47 22.02 -33.50
CA SER A 81 -42.61 20.85 -33.63
C SER A 81 -42.23 20.18 -32.30
N ALA A 82 -42.46 18.87 -32.23
CA ALA A 82 -41.70 17.97 -31.38
C ALA A 82 -40.26 17.89 -31.93
N ASP A 83 -39.26 18.03 -31.05
CA ASP A 83 -38.01 17.26 -31.03
C ASP A 83 -36.98 17.93 -30.11
N SER A 84 -36.88 17.46 -28.87
CA SER A 84 -35.66 17.58 -28.08
C SER A 84 -35.29 16.19 -27.57
N PRO A 85 -34.37 15.46 -28.24
CA PRO A 85 -33.94 14.16 -27.75
C PRO A 85 -33.02 14.35 -26.55
N HIS A 86 -33.42 13.79 -25.41
CA HIS A 86 -32.61 13.70 -24.20
C HIS A 86 -31.22 13.11 -24.52
N LEU A 87 -30.16 13.85 -24.14
CA LEU A 87 -28.75 13.57 -24.43
C LEU A 87 -28.19 12.26 -23.82
N PHE A 88 -29.01 11.48 -23.12
CA PHE A 88 -28.65 10.25 -22.43
C PHE A 88 -29.54 9.05 -22.80
N ALA A 89 -30.22 9.08 -23.94
CA ALA A 89 -30.89 7.90 -24.45
C ALA A 89 -29.87 6.81 -24.85
N ALA A 90 -30.15 5.56 -24.47
CA ALA A 90 -29.35 4.41 -24.83
C ALA A 90 -29.30 4.25 -26.37
N GLY A 91 -28.10 4.10 -26.94
CA GLY A 91 -27.88 4.00 -28.40
C GLY A 91 -27.38 5.29 -29.07
N ALA A 92 -27.29 6.42 -28.36
CA ALA A 92 -26.82 7.70 -28.92
C ALA A 92 -25.28 7.80 -29.15
N ALA A 93 -24.51 6.74 -28.88
CA ALA A 93 -23.04 6.76 -28.97
C ALA A 93 -22.53 6.99 -30.40
N LYS A 94 -23.22 6.44 -31.42
CA LYS A 94 -22.82 6.55 -32.84
C LYS A 94 -23.10 7.94 -33.44
N LYS A 95 -24.14 8.63 -32.99
CA LYS A 95 -24.42 10.03 -33.40
C LYS A 95 -23.42 11.03 -32.79
N ARG A 96 -22.82 10.74 -31.63
CA ARG A 96 -21.77 11.59 -31.04
C ARG A 96 -20.44 11.48 -31.78
N SER A 97 -20.12 10.33 -32.37
CA SER A 97 -18.89 10.17 -33.17
C SER A 97 -18.96 10.92 -34.51
N GLU A 98 -20.16 11.16 -35.05
CA GLU A 98 -20.36 11.76 -36.37
C GLU A 98 -20.48 13.30 -36.33
N MET A 99 -20.65 13.91 -35.15
CA MET A 99 -20.76 15.38 -34.98
C MET A 99 -19.43 16.09 -34.71
N ASN A 100 -18.29 15.41 -34.74
CA ASN A 100 -16.99 16.04 -34.55
C ASN A 100 -16.38 16.37 -35.92
N PRO A 101 -16.24 17.66 -36.31
CA PRO A 101 -15.53 17.99 -37.55
C PRO A 101 -14.08 17.52 -37.39
N GLN A 102 -13.61 16.69 -38.32
CA GLN A 102 -12.18 16.40 -38.45
C GLN A 102 -11.44 17.68 -38.87
N SER A 103 -11.14 18.56 -37.91
CA SER A 103 -10.09 19.55 -38.09
C SER A 103 -8.76 18.81 -38.04
N LYS A 104 -8.17 18.57 -39.22
CA LYS A 104 -6.74 18.30 -39.37
C LYS A 104 -5.97 19.56 -38.96
N ASP A 105 -5.92 19.81 -37.66
CA ASP A 105 -4.92 20.67 -37.07
C ASP A 105 -4.03 19.75 -36.24
N TYR A 106 -2.75 19.75 -36.59
CA TYR A 106 -1.72 19.07 -35.83
C TYR A 106 -1.75 19.63 -34.41
N PHE A 107 -2.39 18.92 -33.48
CA PHE A 107 -2.21 19.16 -32.05
C PHE A 107 -0.74 18.91 -31.73
N ARG A 108 0.08 19.97 -31.83
CA ARG A 108 1.34 20.04 -31.12
C ARG A 108 1.00 19.80 -29.64
N PRO A 109 1.67 18.86 -28.95
CA PRO A 109 1.55 18.76 -27.51
C PRO A 109 1.83 20.14 -26.91
N PRO A 110 1.18 20.54 -25.79
CA PRO A 110 1.53 21.79 -25.14
C PRO A 110 3.03 21.76 -24.88
N VAL A 111 3.72 22.78 -25.37
CA VAL A 111 5.18 22.93 -25.22
C VAL A 111 5.49 22.69 -23.75
N ARG A 112 6.07 21.54 -23.44
CA ARG A 112 6.66 21.32 -22.13
C ARG A 112 7.71 22.42 -22.01
N ASN A 113 7.66 23.23 -20.96
CA ASN A 113 8.80 24.06 -20.61
C ASN A 113 9.94 23.08 -20.28
N ILE A 114 10.73 22.71 -21.30
CA ILE A 114 11.90 21.83 -21.17
C ILE A 114 13.00 22.75 -20.64
N VAL A 115 12.90 23.14 -19.38
CA VAL A 115 14.10 23.56 -18.65
C VAL A 115 14.86 22.27 -18.43
N GLN A 116 16.04 22.14 -19.05
CA GLN A 116 16.91 21.00 -18.80
C GLN A 116 17.28 21.00 -17.32
N LEU A 117 17.12 19.84 -16.66
CA LEU A 117 17.49 19.72 -15.26
C LEU A 117 19.00 19.87 -15.10
N PRO A 118 19.47 20.68 -14.15
CA PRO A 118 20.90 20.81 -13.88
C PRO A 118 21.50 19.46 -13.50
N THR A 119 22.65 19.16 -14.10
CA THR A 119 23.43 17.94 -13.80
C THR A 119 24.49 18.17 -12.73
N LYS A 120 24.75 19.44 -12.39
CA LYS A 120 25.72 19.89 -11.39
C LYS A 120 25.07 20.89 -10.43
N PRO A 121 25.54 20.97 -9.18
CA PRO A 121 25.03 21.95 -8.22
C PRO A 121 25.32 23.36 -8.73
N LEU A 122 24.28 24.19 -8.76
CA LEU A 122 24.37 25.58 -9.20
C LEU A 122 24.52 26.54 -8.03
N ASN A 123 25.11 27.70 -8.29
CA ASN A 123 25.20 28.82 -7.35
C ASN A 123 23.92 29.68 -7.37
N SER A 124 23.84 30.65 -6.45
CA SER A 124 22.64 31.48 -6.27
C SER A 124 22.29 32.34 -7.49
N GLU A 125 23.28 32.85 -8.22
CA GLU A 125 23.07 33.67 -9.42
C GLU A 125 22.53 32.83 -10.58
N GLU A 126 23.05 31.62 -10.75
CA GLU A 126 22.61 30.65 -11.75
C GLU A 126 21.16 30.20 -11.49
N TRP A 127 20.80 29.97 -10.22
CA TRP A 127 19.42 29.67 -9.86
C TRP A 127 18.48 30.85 -10.09
N ASN A 128 18.93 32.08 -9.85
CA ASN A 128 18.13 33.28 -10.15
C ASN A 128 17.83 33.40 -11.65
N LYS A 129 18.82 33.17 -12.52
CA LYS A 129 18.63 33.16 -13.98
C LYS A 129 17.60 32.11 -14.41
N LEU A 130 17.71 30.89 -13.89
CA LEU A 130 16.75 29.82 -14.19
C LEU A 130 15.33 30.14 -13.70
N LYS A 131 15.21 30.85 -12.57
CA LYS A 131 13.93 31.32 -12.05
C LYS A 131 13.33 32.41 -12.94
N GLU A 132 14.14 33.34 -13.45
CA GLU A 132 13.69 34.39 -14.37
C GLU A 132 13.20 33.82 -15.71
N ASP A 133 13.88 32.81 -16.23
CA ASP A 133 13.49 32.11 -17.45
C ASP A 133 12.21 31.26 -17.29
N PHE A 134 11.81 30.99 -16.04
CA PHE A 134 10.66 30.15 -15.75
C PHE A 134 9.32 30.91 -15.91
N LYS A 135 8.60 30.59 -16.98
CA LYS A 135 7.28 31.18 -17.29
C LYS A 135 6.08 30.42 -16.70
N GLY A 136 6.30 29.55 -15.72
CA GLY A 136 5.24 28.73 -15.13
C GLY A 136 4.43 29.48 -14.06
N LYS A 137 3.17 29.08 -13.88
CA LYS A 137 2.27 29.63 -12.85
C LYS A 137 2.51 29.03 -11.45
N THR A 138 3.23 27.92 -11.36
CA THR A 138 3.52 27.21 -10.11
C THR A 138 4.78 27.76 -9.45
N ASN A 139 4.88 27.66 -8.12
CA ASN A 139 6.09 28.05 -7.40
C ASN A 139 7.34 27.34 -7.97
N PHE A 140 8.35 28.10 -8.40
CA PHE A 140 9.50 27.58 -9.17
C PHE A 140 10.28 26.54 -8.35
N GLU A 141 10.55 26.87 -7.09
CA GLU A 141 11.25 26.06 -6.08
C GLU A 141 10.60 24.68 -5.95
N ASN A 142 9.27 24.67 -5.87
CA ASN A 142 8.50 23.45 -5.73
C ASN A 142 8.49 22.65 -7.04
N TRP A 143 8.30 23.34 -8.16
CA TRP A 143 8.28 22.74 -9.48
C TRP A 143 9.62 22.05 -9.80
N ILE A 144 10.74 22.73 -9.57
CA ILE A 144 12.08 22.21 -9.89
C ILE A 144 12.42 21.00 -9.01
N LEU A 145 12.15 21.05 -7.69
CA LEU A 145 12.35 19.89 -6.82
C LEU A 145 11.42 18.73 -7.18
N SER A 146 10.19 19.01 -7.63
CA SER A 146 9.29 17.96 -8.13
C SER A 146 9.84 17.29 -9.40
N GLN A 147 10.48 18.05 -10.29
CA GLN A 147 11.18 17.46 -11.43
C GLN A 147 12.38 16.64 -10.98
N MET A 148 13.18 17.15 -10.04
CA MET A 148 14.33 16.40 -9.50
C MET A 148 13.92 15.07 -8.86
N VAL A 149 12.81 15.06 -8.10
CA VAL A 149 12.20 13.84 -7.55
C VAL A 149 11.80 12.86 -8.66
N LYS A 150 11.14 13.36 -9.72
CA LYS A 150 10.66 12.53 -10.83
C LYS A 150 11.80 11.88 -11.63
N TYR A 151 12.92 12.58 -11.77
CA TYR A 151 14.08 12.13 -12.53
C TYR A 151 15.22 11.63 -11.65
N HIS A 152 14.99 11.47 -10.34
CA HIS A 152 15.96 10.99 -9.36
C HIS A 152 17.32 11.70 -9.46
N SER A 153 17.30 13.02 -9.56
CA SER A 153 18.52 13.84 -9.68
C SER A 153 19.46 13.66 -8.48
N SER A 154 20.72 14.06 -8.66
CA SER A 154 21.73 14.04 -7.59
C SER A 154 21.29 14.88 -6.40
N ILE A 155 21.63 14.40 -5.20
CA ILE A 155 21.33 15.07 -3.93
C ILE A 155 22.08 16.40 -3.82
N ASP A 156 23.28 16.51 -4.37
CA ASP A 156 24.04 17.76 -4.34
C ASP A 156 23.31 18.89 -5.09
N VAL A 157 22.68 18.55 -6.21
CA VAL A 157 21.90 19.49 -7.02
C VAL A 157 20.65 19.93 -6.26
N ALA A 158 19.94 18.98 -5.64
CA ALA A 158 18.76 19.29 -4.83
C ALA A 158 19.12 20.10 -3.57
N LYS A 159 20.28 19.81 -2.96
CA LYS A 159 20.82 20.55 -1.81
C LYS A 159 21.18 21.98 -2.19
N SER A 160 21.71 22.20 -3.41
CA SER A 160 22.00 23.56 -3.88
C SER A 160 20.74 24.38 -4.11
N VAL A 161 19.62 23.78 -4.53
CA VAL A 161 18.30 24.44 -4.53
C VAL A 161 17.92 24.84 -3.11
N LEU A 162 18.02 23.94 -2.13
CA LEU A 162 17.67 24.25 -0.75
C LEU A 162 18.53 25.37 -0.15
N ALA A 163 19.83 25.37 -0.43
CA ALA A 163 20.74 26.43 0.01
C ALA A 163 20.37 27.79 -0.60
N TRP A 164 20.04 27.82 -1.89
CA TRP A 164 19.57 29.03 -2.56
C TRP A 164 18.22 29.52 -2.02
N VAL A 165 17.27 28.62 -1.78
CA VAL A 165 15.98 28.97 -1.16
C VAL A 165 16.17 29.51 0.25
N ALA A 166 17.05 28.88 1.04
CA ALA A 166 17.37 29.35 2.39
C ALA A 166 18.01 30.74 2.37
N ALA A 167 18.94 31.00 1.44
CA ALA A 167 19.56 32.31 1.29
C ALA A 167 18.53 33.42 0.97
N ASN A 168 17.53 33.11 0.13
CA ASN A 168 16.49 34.07 -0.26
C ASN A 168 15.40 34.27 0.80
N ASN A 169 15.21 33.30 1.71
CA ASN A 169 14.11 33.28 2.67
C ASN A 169 14.60 33.31 4.13
N ASN A 170 15.67 34.05 4.43
CA ASN A 170 16.21 34.21 5.79
C ASN A 170 16.46 32.87 6.52
N GLY A 171 16.91 31.84 5.81
CA GLY A 171 17.17 30.50 6.35
C GLY A 171 15.94 29.60 6.50
N VAL A 172 14.75 30.06 6.11
CA VAL A 172 13.51 29.29 6.21
C VAL A 172 13.28 28.49 4.93
N ILE A 173 13.12 27.17 5.10
CA ILE A 173 12.78 26.24 4.03
C ILE A 173 11.40 25.68 4.35
N GLY A 174 10.48 25.81 3.38
CA GLY A 174 9.12 25.30 3.51
C GLY A 174 9.08 23.78 3.63
N TYR A 175 8.13 23.28 4.43
CA TYR A 175 7.90 21.86 4.67
C TYR A 175 7.86 21.01 3.39
N ASP A 176 7.11 21.46 2.39
CA ASP A 176 6.90 20.76 1.13
C ASP A 176 8.20 20.57 0.29
N LEU A 177 9.18 21.47 0.46
CA LEU A 177 10.51 21.34 -0.16
C LEU A 177 11.39 20.36 0.63
N LEU A 178 11.32 20.40 1.97
CA LEU A 178 12.02 19.45 2.84
C LEU A 178 11.55 18.01 2.60
N VAL A 179 10.25 17.78 2.43
CA VAL A 179 9.72 16.44 2.13
C VAL A 179 10.22 15.91 0.79
N LYS A 180 10.29 16.76 -0.25
CA LYS A 180 10.84 16.36 -1.57
C LYS A 180 12.33 16.07 -1.51
N TYR A 181 13.07 16.87 -0.76
CA TYR A 181 14.48 16.63 -0.55
C TYR A 181 14.71 15.34 0.26
N LEU A 182 13.98 15.14 1.36
CA LEU A 182 13.99 13.91 2.14
C LEU A 182 13.71 12.69 1.27
N TYR A 183 12.73 12.75 0.36
CA TYR A 183 12.47 11.68 -0.58
C TYR A 183 13.70 11.31 -1.41
N LEU A 184 14.43 12.31 -1.94
CA LEU A 184 15.67 12.08 -2.68
C LEU A 184 16.75 11.46 -1.77
N CYS A 185 16.93 11.97 -0.55
CA CYS A 185 17.86 11.41 0.43
C CYS A 185 17.56 9.94 0.72
N VAL A 186 16.29 9.59 0.93
CA VAL A 186 15.84 8.21 1.15
C VAL A 186 16.04 7.34 -0.09
N PHE A 187 15.80 7.88 -1.29
CA PHE A 187 15.96 7.15 -2.54
C PHE A 187 17.43 6.76 -2.79
N HIS A 188 18.36 7.69 -2.60
CA HIS A 188 19.80 7.43 -2.78
C HIS A 188 20.48 6.86 -1.52
N LYS A 189 19.74 6.73 -0.40
CA LYS A 189 20.22 6.20 0.88
C LYS A 189 21.32 7.04 1.55
N GLU A 190 21.27 8.35 1.40
CA GLU A 190 22.20 9.29 2.05
C GLU A 190 21.79 9.51 3.51
N THR A 191 22.31 8.69 4.41
CA THR A 191 21.91 8.63 5.82
C THR A 191 22.23 9.91 6.59
N ALA A 192 23.35 10.58 6.30
CA ALA A 192 23.73 11.85 6.93
C ALA A 192 22.70 12.95 6.61
N GLU A 193 22.32 13.10 5.33
CA GLU A 193 21.33 14.09 4.92
C GLU A 193 19.93 13.78 5.48
N ILE A 194 19.55 12.50 5.57
CA ILE A 194 18.28 12.09 6.21
C ILE A 194 18.24 12.56 7.66
N ILE A 195 19.34 12.38 8.40
CA ILE A 195 19.45 12.79 9.80
C ILE A 195 19.35 14.31 9.93
N ASP A 196 20.04 15.06 9.09
CA ASP A 196 20.00 16.54 9.11
C ASP A 196 18.60 17.06 8.83
N VAL A 197 17.93 16.51 7.81
CA VAL A 197 16.56 16.90 7.46
C VAL A 197 15.59 16.52 8.57
N TYR A 198 15.76 15.36 9.18
CA TYR A 198 14.96 14.93 10.32
C TYR A 198 15.06 15.92 11.49
N GLU A 199 16.27 16.37 11.84
CA GLU A 199 16.46 17.37 12.90
C GLU A 199 15.80 18.71 12.56
N ILE A 200 15.96 19.19 11.33
CA ILE A 200 15.30 20.42 10.87
C ILE A 200 13.78 20.28 10.98
N MET A 201 13.22 19.14 10.57
CA MET A 201 11.78 18.89 10.62
C MET A 201 11.27 18.79 12.06
N LYS A 202 12.01 18.10 12.94
CA LYS A 202 11.69 17.93 14.37
C LYS A 202 11.72 19.27 15.12
N ALA A 203 12.70 20.12 14.83
CA ALA A 203 12.82 21.44 15.44
C ALA A 203 11.73 22.42 14.99
N ARG A 204 11.28 22.33 13.74
CA ARG A 204 10.34 23.30 13.14
C ARG A 204 8.87 22.88 13.20
N TYR A 205 8.57 21.58 13.18
CA TYR A 205 7.21 21.07 13.03
C TYR A 205 6.85 20.11 14.16
N LYS A 206 5.81 20.46 14.93
CA LYS A 206 5.33 19.63 16.06
C LYS A 206 4.64 18.34 15.62
N ARG A 207 4.02 18.34 14.43
CA ARG A 207 3.32 17.19 13.83
C ARG A 207 3.55 17.23 12.33
N LEU A 208 3.77 16.07 11.75
CA LEU A 208 3.91 15.89 10.31
C LEU A 208 2.63 15.26 9.75
N GLU A 209 2.44 15.36 8.44
CA GLU A 209 1.40 14.55 7.79
C GLU A 209 1.85 13.08 7.68
N SER A 210 0.92 12.17 7.42
CA SER A 210 1.20 10.73 7.36
C SER A 210 2.29 10.36 6.33
N GLY A 211 2.37 11.10 5.23
CA GLY A 211 3.43 10.96 4.22
C GLY A 211 4.83 11.32 4.74
N GLY A 212 4.93 12.41 5.50
CA GLY A 212 6.19 12.83 6.15
C GLY A 212 6.68 11.82 7.17
N TYR A 213 5.78 11.32 8.04
CA TYR A 213 6.11 10.23 8.98
C TYR A 213 6.63 8.99 8.24
N THR A 214 5.95 8.57 7.18
CA THR A 214 6.31 7.38 6.40
C THR A 214 7.71 7.51 5.78
N LEU A 215 8.04 8.67 5.21
CA LEU A 215 9.35 8.89 4.62
C LEU A 215 10.47 8.93 5.67
N LEU A 216 10.25 9.57 6.81
CA LEU A 216 11.22 9.61 7.89
C LEU A 216 11.47 8.22 8.49
N ILE A 217 10.41 7.44 8.72
CA ILE A 217 10.52 6.04 9.16
C ILE A 217 11.41 5.28 8.18
N ARG A 218 11.11 5.33 6.89
CA ARG A 218 11.86 4.62 5.85
C ARG A 218 13.33 5.05 5.74
N GLY A 219 13.61 6.33 5.97
CA GLY A 219 14.97 6.86 5.95
C GLY A 219 15.79 6.42 7.15
N LEU A 220 15.22 6.52 8.35
CA LEU A 220 15.92 6.32 9.61
C LEU A 220 16.28 4.84 9.89
N ILE A 221 15.53 3.89 9.33
CA ILE A 221 15.75 2.44 9.56
C ILE A 221 17.11 1.92 9.07
N HIS A 222 17.85 2.66 8.24
CA HIS A 222 19.20 2.33 7.78
C HIS A 222 20.30 3.10 8.53
N THR A 223 19.94 3.79 9.61
CA THR A 223 20.85 4.65 10.39
C THR A 223 20.98 4.12 11.82
N ASP A 224 22.03 4.55 12.53
CA ASP A 224 22.17 4.27 13.97
C ASP A 224 21.02 4.83 14.82
N ARG A 225 20.24 5.75 14.25
CA ARG A 225 19.05 6.37 14.85
C ARG A 225 17.75 5.63 14.51
N TRP A 226 17.81 4.37 14.06
CA TRP A 226 16.63 3.58 13.69
C TRP A 226 15.55 3.49 14.78
N ARG A 227 15.91 3.59 16.06
CA ARG A 227 14.93 3.63 17.17
C ARG A 227 14.01 4.85 17.11
N GLU A 228 14.43 5.94 16.47
CA GLU A 228 13.56 7.10 16.24
C GLU A 228 12.49 6.81 15.19
N ALA A 229 12.74 5.88 14.27
CA ALA A 229 11.69 5.37 13.38
C ALA A 229 10.57 4.67 14.18
N LEU A 230 10.92 3.94 15.25
CA LEU A 230 9.92 3.33 16.14
C LEU A 230 9.11 4.39 16.90
N LEU A 231 9.76 5.43 17.41
CA LEU A 231 9.07 6.54 18.08
C LEU A 231 8.10 7.25 17.12
N LEU A 232 8.52 7.47 15.88
CA LEU A 232 7.67 8.03 14.83
C LEU A 232 6.49 7.11 14.50
N LEU A 233 6.69 5.79 14.51
CA LEU A 233 5.61 4.83 14.34
C LEU A 233 4.61 4.90 15.50
N GLU A 234 5.07 4.99 16.75
CA GLU A 234 4.20 5.18 17.92
C GLU A 234 3.42 6.50 17.87
N ASP A 235 4.05 7.58 17.42
CA ASP A 235 3.36 8.85 17.22
C ASP A 235 2.30 8.77 16.11
N LEU A 236 2.57 8.00 15.05
CA LEU A 236 1.60 7.76 13.99
C LEU A 236 0.39 6.96 14.50
N LYS A 237 0.62 5.91 15.31
CA LYS A 237 -0.42 5.07 15.95
C LYS A 237 -1.41 5.88 16.79
N LYS A 238 -0.98 6.99 17.40
CA LYS A 238 -1.85 7.88 18.19
C LYS A 238 -2.90 8.61 17.35
N VAL A 239 -2.73 8.67 16.02
CA VAL A 239 -3.59 9.47 15.13
C VAL A 239 -4.27 8.59 14.09
N ILE A 240 -3.58 7.57 13.57
CA ILE A 240 -4.09 6.65 12.55
C ILE A 240 -3.51 5.25 12.74
N ILE A 241 -4.15 4.24 12.15
CA ILE A 241 -3.55 2.90 12.02
C ILE A 241 -2.41 2.98 10.99
N PRO A 242 -1.16 2.63 11.35
CA PRO A 242 -0.04 2.64 10.41
C PRO A 242 -0.26 1.69 9.24
N SER A 243 0.30 2.04 8.09
CA SER A 243 0.21 1.19 6.90
C SER A 243 1.11 -0.05 7.01
N LYS A 244 0.81 -1.08 6.21
CA LYS A 244 1.70 -2.26 6.06
C LYS A 244 3.15 -1.89 5.70
N MET A 245 3.35 -0.78 4.97
CA MET A 245 4.68 -0.25 4.65
C MET A 245 5.40 0.28 5.89
N ASN A 246 4.71 0.99 6.77
CA ASN A 246 5.32 1.53 8.00
C ASN A 246 5.80 0.41 8.91
N TYR A 247 4.97 -0.62 9.10
CA TYR A 247 5.37 -1.83 9.82
C TYR A 247 6.51 -2.57 9.13
N ASN A 248 6.44 -2.77 7.82
CA ASN A 248 7.51 -3.40 7.05
C ASN A 248 8.86 -2.70 7.29
N ASP A 249 8.89 -1.38 7.18
CA ASP A 249 10.12 -0.60 7.32
C ASP A 249 10.68 -0.72 8.75
N CYS A 250 9.86 -0.59 9.79
CA CYS A 250 10.31 -0.74 11.17
C CYS A 250 10.75 -2.19 11.51
N ILE A 251 10.07 -3.21 10.97
CA ILE A 251 10.45 -4.62 11.15
C ILE A 251 11.81 -4.87 10.48
N GLN A 252 11.99 -4.42 9.24
CA GLN A 252 13.28 -4.54 8.55
C GLN A 252 14.38 -3.78 9.29
N GLY A 253 14.10 -2.55 9.76
CA GLY A 253 15.02 -1.77 10.57
C GLY A 253 15.47 -2.50 11.84
N ALA A 254 14.53 -3.12 12.56
CA ALA A 254 14.84 -3.91 13.74
C ALA A 254 15.71 -5.13 13.41
N LEU A 255 15.39 -5.88 12.33
CA LEU A 255 16.20 -7.02 11.89
C LEU A 255 17.61 -6.61 11.43
N LEU A 256 17.74 -5.50 10.70
CA LEU A 256 19.03 -4.94 10.28
C LEU A 256 19.94 -4.64 11.48
N HIS A 257 19.34 -4.24 12.60
CA HIS A 257 20.03 -3.93 13.86
C HIS A 257 19.98 -5.08 14.87
N GLN A 258 19.67 -6.30 14.41
CA GLN A 258 19.68 -7.54 15.19
C GLN A 258 18.70 -7.57 16.38
N ASP A 259 17.69 -6.70 16.39
CA ASP A 259 16.64 -6.66 17.41
C ASP A 259 15.41 -7.49 16.98
N VAL A 260 15.59 -8.80 17.08
CA VAL A 260 14.57 -9.80 16.73
C VAL A 260 13.29 -9.64 17.53
N ASN A 261 13.41 -9.28 18.81
CA ASN A 261 12.26 -9.18 19.71
C ASN A 261 11.35 -8.04 19.30
N VAL A 262 11.92 -6.87 18.97
CA VAL A 262 11.15 -5.75 18.42
C VAL A 262 10.55 -6.10 17.08
N ALA A 263 11.32 -6.73 16.17
CA ALA A 263 10.83 -7.16 14.86
C ALA A 263 9.62 -8.08 14.99
N TRP A 264 9.70 -9.10 15.86
CA TRP A 264 8.61 -10.05 16.07
C TRP A 264 7.40 -9.40 16.74
N LYS A 265 7.61 -8.53 17.74
CA LYS A 265 6.52 -7.80 18.39
C LYS A 265 5.74 -6.94 17.39
N LEU A 266 6.44 -6.22 16.52
CA LEU A 266 5.81 -5.42 15.47
C LEU A 266 5.07 -6.28 14.44
N HIS A 267 5.60 -7.46 14.11
CA HIS A 267 4.90 -8.41 13.24
C HIS A 267 3.59 -8.92 13.86
N GLN A 268 3.61 -9.28 15.14
CA GLN A 268 2.40 -9.70 15.87
C GLN A 268 1.38 -8.56 16.01
N GLU A 269 1.86 -7.33 16.26
CA GLU A 269 0.99 -6.15 16.31
C GLU A 269 0.33 -5.89 14.95
N LEU A 270 1.08 -5.98 13.85
CA LEU A 270 0.54 -5.87 12.50
C LEU A 270 -0.57 -6.90 12.25
N LEU A 271 -0.37 -8.15 12.67
CA LEU A 271 -1.39 -9.20 12.55
C LEU A 271 -2.60 -8.95 13.45
N GLY A 272 -2.39 -8.42 14.66
CA GLY A 272 -3.45 -8.05 15.59
C GLY A 272 -4.34 -6.89 15.11
N HIS A 273 -3.89 -6.15 14.08
CA HIS A 273 -4.68 -5.14 13.39
C HIS A 273 -5.34 -5.65 12.09
N ASP A 274 -5.34 -6.96 11.87
CA ASP A 274 -5.85 -7.60 10.64
C ASP A 274 -5.19 -7.09 9.35
N ILE A 275 -3.95 -6.58 9.46
CA ILE A 275 -3.18 -6.11 8.32
C ILE A 275 -2.43 -7.30 7.74
N VAL A 276 -2.62 -7.57 6.45
CA VAL A 276 -1.84 -8.60 5.74
C VAL A 276 -0.38 -8.12 5.59
N PRO A 277 0.61 -8.84 6.15
CA PRO A 277 2.02 -8.48 6.02
C PRO A 277 2.45 -8.47 4.55
N MET A 278 3.42 -7.63 4.22
CA MET A 278 4.06 -7.72 2.91
C MET A 278 4.89 -8.99 2.82
N LEU A 279 4.93 -9.61 1.64
CA LEU A 279 5.78 -10.79 1.43
C LEU A 279 7.26 -10.45 1.63
N GLU A 280 7.65 -9.20 1.35
CA GLU A 280 8.98 -8.65 1.66
C GLU A 280 9.27 -8.65 3.16
N THR A 281 8.27 -8.34 4.00
CA THR A 281 8.41 -8.39 5.47
C THR A 281 8.66 -9.81 5.94
N LEU A 282 7.87 -10.78 5.43
CA LEU A 282 8.02 -12.18 5.78
C LEU A 282 9.38 -12.72 5.29
N LYS A 283 9.77 -12.37 4.07
CA LYS A 283 11.08 -12.70 3.48
C LYS A 283 12.24 -12.21 4.34
N ALA A 284 12.15 -11.00 4.91
CA ALA A 284 13.21 -10.42 5.73
C ALA A 284 13.53 -11.29 6.97
N PHE A 285 12.54 -11.90 7.60
CA PHE A 285 12.77 -12.83 8.71
C PHE A 285 13.58 -14.07 8.27
N PHE A 286 13.28 -14.65 7.10
CA PHE A 286 14.06 -15.78 6.58
C PHE A 286 15.47 -15.38 6.15
N ASP A 287 15.64 -14.19 5.57
CA ASP A 287 16.96 -13.67 5.23
C ASP A 287 17.83 -13.45 6.47
N PHE A 288 17.26 -12.85 7.52
CA PHE A 288 17.95 -12.68 8.80
C PHE A 288 18.27 -14.01 9.48
N GLY A 289 17.35 -14.99 9.40
CA GLY A 289 17.48 -16.30 10.02
C GLY A 289 18.61 -17.18 9.49
N LYS A 290 19.26 -16.81 8.38
CA LYS A 290 20.32 -17.61 7.76
C LYS A 290 21.50 -17.77 8.73
N GLY A 291 21.74 -19.00 9.17
CA GLY A 291 22.83 -19.33 10.09
C GLY A 291 22.56 -18.99 11.56
N ILE A 292 21.36 -18.52 11.91
CA ILE A 292 20.96 -18.35 13.31
C ILE A 292 20.65 -19.72 13.91
N LYS A 293 21.32 -20.02 15.03
CA LYS A 293 21.13 -21.27 15.79
C LYS A 293 20.30 -21.00 17.03
N ASP A 294 19.04 -20.68 16.81
CA ASP A 294 18.07 -20.44 17.86
C ASP A 294 16.76 -21.17 17.53
N ASP A 295 16.36 -22.06 18.42
CA ASP A 295 15.12 -22.83 18.31
C ASP A 295 13.90 -21.92 18.45
N GLU A 296 13.99 -20.86 19.27
CA GLU A 296 12.90 -19.90 19.42
C GLU A 296 12.67 -19.16 18.10
N TYR A 297 13.73 -18.64 17.47
CA TYR A 297 13.65 -18.02 16.16
C TYR A 297 13.14 -19.00 15.08
N SER A 298 13.59 -20.24 15.11
CA SER A 298 13.13 -21.28 14.17
C SER A 298 11.63 -21.55 14.30
N ASN A 299 11.09 -21.55 15.52
CA ASN A 299 9.64 -21.64 15.75
C ASN A 299 8.89 -20.45 15.13
N LYS A 300 9.41 -19.22 15.28
CA LYS A 300 8.81 -18.02 14.67
C LYS A 300 8.74 -18.12 13.14
N LEU A 301 9.78 -18.67 12.50
CA LEU A 301 9.79 -18.90 11.05
C LEU A 301 8.80 -20.00 10.64
N GLN A 302 8.62 -21.04 11.45
CA GLN A 302 7.58 -22.05 11.22
C GLN A 302 6.18 -21.44 11.32
N ASP A 303 5.95 -20.55 12.28
CA ASP A 303 4.69 -19.82 12.41
C ASP A 303 4.38 -18.99 11.15
N ILE A 304 5.40 -18.39 10.52
CA ILE A 304 5.24 -17.69 9.24
C ILE A 304 4.84 -18.67 8.11
N LEU A 305 5.42 -19.87 8.04
CA LEU A 305 5.01 -20.87 7.04
C LEU A 305 3.56 -21.32 7.24
N LEU A 306 3.15 -21.49 8.51
CA LEU A 306 1.76 -21.78 8.86
C LEU A 306 0.83 -20.62 8.49
N TYR A 307 1.25 -19.37 8.72
CA TYR A 307 0.52 -18.20 8.28
C TYR A 307 0.30 -18.19 6.77
N LEU A 308 1.33 -18.50 5.97
CA LEU A 308 1.21 -18.60 4.52
C LEU A 308 0.21 -19.69 4.10
N ARG A 309 0.31 -20.89 4.70
CA ARG A 309 -0.61 -22.01 4.45
C ARG A 309 -2.06 -21.64 4.78
N ASN A 310 -2.30 -21.13 5.98
CA ASN A 310 -3.63 -20.85 6.50
C ASN A 310 -4.33 -19.74 5.73
N ASN A 311 -3.57 -18.81 5.16
CA ASN A 311 -4.09 -17.69 4.37
C ASN A 311 -3.99 -17.91 2.86
N GLN A 312 -3.59 -19.11 2.40
CA GLN A 312 -3.43 -19.44 0.98
C GLN A 312 -2.53 -18.44 0.23
N LEU A 313 -1.44 -18.01 0.88
CA LEU A 313 -0.46 -17.09 0.33
C LEU A 313 0.77 -17.86 -0.17
N TYR A 314 1.27 -17.44 -1.33
CA TYR A 314 2.39 -18.10 -1.99
C TYR A 314 3.57 -17.13 -2.11
N PRO A 315 4.79 -17.55 -1.74
CA PRO A 315 5.95 -16.69 -1.87
C PRO A 315 6.31 -16.48 -3.35
N GLY A 316 6.78 -15.27 -3.68
CA GLY A 316 7.46 -15.02 -4.95
C GLY A 316 8.81 -15.72 -5.03
N GLU A 317 9.44 -15.70 -6.19
CA GLU A 317 10.68 -16.43 -6.46
C GLU A 317 11.82 -16.08 -5.49
N SER A 318 12.06 -14.79 -5.22
CA SER A 318 13.14 -14.38 -4.32
C SER A 318 12.88 -14.82 -2.87
N PHE A 319 11.62 -14.78 -2.41
CA PHE A 319 11.25 -15.24 -1.07
C PHE A 319 11.38 -16.76 -0.95
N ALA A 320 10.94 -17.49 -1.98
CA ALA A 320 11.13 -18.92 -2.07
C ALA A 320 12.61 -19.36 -1.93
N HIS A 321 13.53 -18.62 -2.56
CA HIS A 321 14.97 -18.82 -2.38
C HIS A 321 15.42 -18.54 -0.95
N SER A 322 14.94 -17.48 -0.30
CA SER A 322 15.25 -17.20 1.11
C SER A 322 14.80 -18.32 2.04
N ILE A 323 13.59 -18.86 1.85
CA ILE A 323 13.10 -20.02 2.61
C ILE A 323 14.02 -21.23 2.38
N LYS A 324 14.33 -21.55 1.12
CA LYS A 324 15.26 -22.64 0.77
C LYS A 324 16.59 -22.50 1.51
N THR A 325 17.23 -21.34 1.40
CA THR A 325 18.53 -21.09 2.04
C THR A 325 18.46 -21.19 3.56
N TRP A 326 17.37 -20.75 4.18
CA TRP A 326 17.20 -20.89 5.63
C TRP A 326 17.16 -22.36 6.04
N PHE A 327 16.30 -23.19 5.43
CA PHE A 327 16.22 -24.62 5.75
C PHE A 327 17.57 -25.32 5.58
N GLU A 328 18.28 -25.04 4.49
CA GLU A 328 19.62 -25.61 4.21
C GLU A 328 20.71 -25.10 5.18
N SER A 329 20.45 -24.00 5.91
CA SER A 329 21.38 -23.46 6.91
C SER A 329 21.22 -24.08 8.31
N ILE A 330 20.17 -24.87 8.55
CA ILE A 330 19.90 -25.45 9.87
C ILE A 330 20.95 -26.54 10.17
N PRO A 331 21.79 -26.38 11.20
CA PRO A 331 22.86 -27.32 11.51
C PRO A 331 22.30 -28.64 12.05
N GLY A 332 22.92 -29.75 11.67
CA GLY A 332 22.51 -31.10 12.11
C GLY A 332 21.36 -31.70 11.29
N GLU A 333 20.63 -30.87 10.54
CA GLU A 333 19.60 -31.31 9.62
C GLU A 333 20.13 -31.30 8.18
N GLN A 334 20.03 -32.42 7.47
CA GLN A 334 20.48 -32.53 6.07
C GLN A 334 19.40 -32.07 5.08
N TRP A 335 18.86 -30.88 5.30
CA TRP A 335 17.86 -30.32 4.41
C TRP A 335 18.45 -30.04 3.03
N LYS A 336 17.74 -30.47 1.99
CA LYS A 336 18.03 -30.14 0.59
C LYS A 336 16.76 -29.63 -0.07
N GLY A 337 16.76 -28.38 -0.50
CA GLY A 337 15.65 -27.80 -1.25
C GLY A 337 15.87 -27.92 -2.76
N GLN A 338 14.78 -28.11 -3.51
CA GLN A 338 14.79 -28.09 -4.97
C GLN A 338 13.55 -27.37 -5.48
N PHE A 339 13.69 -26.62 -6.58
CA PHE A 339 12.54 -26.06 -7.30
C PHE A 339 12.02 -27.12 -8.28
N THR A 340 10.76 -27.51 -8.14
CA THR A 340 10.17 -28.63 -8.86
C THR A 340 8.78 -28.27 -9.38
N THR A 341 8.21 -29.17 -10.17
CA THR A 341 6.79 -29.16 -10.54
C THR A 341 6.09 -30.42 -10.03
N ILE A 342 4.77 -30.36 -9.96
CA ILE A 342 3.92 -31.48 -9.53
C ILE A 342 3.35 -32.15 -10.79
N GLN A 343 3.43 -33.47 -10.85
CA GLN A 343 2.82 -34.27 -11.91
C GLN A 343 1.29 -34.23 -11.82
N GLN A 344 0.60 -34.60 -12.91
CA GLN A 344 -0.86 -34.76 -12.89
C GLN A 344 -1.34 -35.79 -11.85
N SER A 345 -0.50 -36.76 -11.49
CA SER A 345 -0.73 -37.73 -10.42
C SER A 345 -0.72 -37.13 -9.00
N GLY A 346 -0.35 -35.85 -8.84
CA GLY A 346 -0.14 -35.21 -7.54
C GLY A 346 1.22 -35.48 -6.91
N GLN A 347 2.14 -36.16 -7.62
CA GLN A 347 3.49 -36.46 -7.13
C GLN A 347 4.49 -35.36 -7.46
N CYS A 348 5.37 -35.03 -6.52
CA CYS A 348 6.48 -34.09 -6.72
C CYS A 348 7.58 -34.72 -7.58
N LEU A 349 8.02 -34.03 -8.65
CA LEU A 349 9.09 -34.53 -9.53
C LEU A 349 10.47 -34.65 -8.85
N GLY A 350 10.73 -33.88 -7.79
CA GLY A 350 12.03 -33.90 -7.12
C GLY A 350 12.20 -35.05 -6.13
N CYS A 351 11.18 -35.28 -5.28
CA CYS A 351 11.27 -36.25 -4.19
C CYS A 351 10.26 -37.41 -4.27
N GLY A 352 9.38 -37.42 -5.27
CA GLY A 352 8.38 -38.47 -5.47
C GLY A 352 7.22 -38.50 -4.46
N LYS A 353 7.23 -37.63 -3.43
CA LYS A 353 6.15 -37.56 -2.44
C LYS A 353 4.85 -37.06 -3.08
N THR A 354 3.73 -37.61 -2.62
CA THR A 354 2.38 -37.18 -3.01
C THR A 354 1.98 -35.95 -2.21
N VAL A 355 1.48 -34.91 -2.88
CA VAL A 355 0.98 -33.68 -2.24
C VAL A 355 -0.35 -33.97 -1.54
N GLU A 356 -0.69 -33.16 -0.53
CA GLU A 356 -1.98 -33.26 0.17
C GLU A 356 -3.15 -33.26 -0.82
N SER A 357 -4.12 -34.15 -0.58
CA SER A 357 -5.32 -34.27 -1.41
C SER A 357 -6.15 -33.00 -1.33
N ILE A 358 -6.75 -32.60 -2.46
CA ILE A 358 -7.75 -31.52 -2.50
C ILE A 358 -9.10 -32.01 -1.97
N HIS A 359 -9.31 -33.34 -1.93
CA HIS A 359 -10.53 -33.92 -1.39
C HIS A 359 -10.50 -33.91 0.14
N LEU A 360 -11.47 -33.20 0.71
CA LEU A 360 -11.79 -33.21 2.14
C LEU A 360 -12.27 -34.61 2.55
N SER A 361 -11.91 -35.03 3.76
CA SER A 361 -12.57 -36.20 4.36
C SER A 361 -14.05 -35.92 4.61
N SER A 362 -14.86 -36.97 4.79
CA SER A 362 -16.28 -36.79 5.14
C SER A 362 -16.46 -35.98 6.43
N GLU A 363 -15.57 -36.15 7.41
CA GLU A 363 -15.58 -35.42 8.67
C GLU A 363 -15.23 -33.94 8.47
N GLU A 364 -14.19 -33.64 7.67
CA GLU A 364 -13.79 -32.27 7.35
C GLU A 364 -14.87 -31.54 6.54
N TYR A 365 -15.51 -32.25 5.60
CA TYR A 365 -16.60 -31.71 4.80
C TYR A 365 -17.83 -31.40 5.65
N GLU A 366 -18.28 -32.33 6.50
CA GLU A 366 -19.43 -32.09 7.38
C GLU A 366 -19.13 -30.97 8.38
N PHE A 367 -17.93 -30.92 8.96
CA PHE A 367 -17.51 -29.81 9.83
C PHE A 367 -17.57 -28.45 9.11
N LEU A 368 -17.04 -28.37 7.88
CA LEU A 368 -17.07 -27.15 7.08
C LEU A 368 -18.51 -26.75 6.73
N LYS A 369 -19.33 -27.71 6.32
CA LYS A 369 -20.75 -27.53 5.97
C LYS A 369 -21.55 -27.01 7.15
N GLU A 370 -21.42 -27.61 8.34
CA GLU A 370 -22.09 -27.16 9.56
C GLU A 370 -21.72 -25.72 9.90
N ARG A 371 -20.43 -25.38 9.82
CA ARG A 371 -19.95 -24.04 10.12
C ARG A 371 -20.51 -22.99 9.14
N ILE A 372 -20.50 -23.27 7.84
CA ILE A 372 -21.10 -22.38 6.83
C ILE A 372 -22.61 -22.21 7.06
N MET A 373 -23.32 -23.30 7.34
CA MET A 373 -24.78 -23.24 7.55
C MET A 373 -25.15 -22.41 8.78
N ARG A 374 -24.40 -22.49 9.89
CA ARG A 374 -24.62 -21.64 11.07
C ARG A 374 -24.47 -20.15 10.73
N ASP A 375 -23.38 -19.77 10.07
CA ASP A 375 -23.10 -18.37 9.73
C ASP A 375 -24.17 -17.78 8.79
N VAL A 376 -24.73 -18.59 7.88
CA VAL A 376 -25.83 -18.19 6.98
C VAL A 376 -27.15 -17.98 7.74
N ILE A 377 -27.48 -18.86 8.69
CA ILE A 377 -28.71 -18.76 9.49
C ILE A 377 -28.65 -17.54 10.43
N ASP A 378 -27.50 -17.33 11.09
CA ASP A 378 -27.32 -16.19 12.01
C ASP A 378 -27.26 -14.85 11.27
N GLY A 379 -26.61 -14.79 10.09
CA GLY A 379 -26.58 -13.58 9.25
C GLY A 379 -27.95 -13.16 8.69
N GLY A 380 -28.90 -14.09 8.57
CA GLY A 380 -30.27 -13.79 8.15
C GLY A 380 -31.11 -13.06 9.21
N SER A 381 -30.70 -13.12 10.48
CA SER A 381 -31.44 -12.52 11.60
C SER A 381 -31.09 -11.05 11.87
N GLN A 382 -29.94 -10.56 11.39
CA GLN A 382 -29.52 -9.16 11.53
C GLN A 382 -30.07 -8.21 10.45
N ALA A 383 -30.83 -8.71 9.46
CA ALA A 383 -31.43 -7.88 8.40
C ALA A 383 -32.83 -7.31 8.74
N ARG A 384 -33.28 -7.42 10.00
CA ARG A 384 -34.53 -6.81 10.49
C ARG A 384 -34.28 -6.12 11.83
N GLY A 385 -33.91 -4.85 11.79
CA GLY A 385 -33.79 -3.97 12.96
C GLY A 385 -33.75 -2.52 12.52
#